data_AF-A0AAN2PM39-F1
#
_entry.id   AF-A0AAN2PM39-F1
#
_cell.length_a   1.000
_cell.length_b   1.000
_cell.length_c   1.000
_cell.angle_alpha   90.00
_cell.angle_beta   90.00
_cell.angle_gamma   90.00
#
_symmetry.space_group_name_H-M   'P 1'
#
loop_
_entity.id
_entity.type
_entity.pdbx_description
1 polymer ?
#
loop_
_entity_poly.entity_id
_entity_poly.type
_entity_poly.pdbx_seq_one_letter_code
_entity_poly.pdbx_strand_id
1 'polypeptide(L)'
;MYPNDYYYRVNNWEPILYMLHQSLYAEEMVCAMSSELFHIPETKDLKGSREMHNHLIPASYHRVTAVGSAQRLKNGEQQQTIVETMTTCIVNAETQDKKVREGLKIMEENASPNYIAFIKVIIKWQEQAESYLNQAKEALRSMGVSFPVGSEQQNY
;
A
#
# COMPACT_ATOMS: atom_id res chain seq x y z
N MET A 1 16.98 14.93 -36.65
CA MET A 1 15.66 14.42 -37.07
C MET A 1 15.57 13.00 -36.55
N TYR A 2 15.09 12.82 -35.31
CA TYR A 2 14.90 11.49 -34.75
C TYR A 2 13.53 10.97 -35.19
N PRO A 3 13.41 9.73 -35.66
CA PRO A 3 12.16 9.23 -36.22
C PRO A 3 11.12 9.13 -35.11
N ASN A 4 9.96 9.75 -35.38
CA ASN A 4 8.71 9.54 -34.69
C ASN A 4 8.23 8.09 -34.82
N ASP A 5 7.28 7.76 -33.93
CA ASP A 5 6.29 6.70 -34.05
C ASP A 5 6.75 5.30 -33.68
N TYR A 6 6.67 4.95 -32.40
CA TYR A 6 5.91 3.78 -31.93
C TYR A 6 5.56 4.01 -30.46
N TYR A 7 4.31 3.71 -30.09
CA TYR A 7 3.68 3.91 -28.78
C TYR A 7 2.99 5.27 -28.57
N TYR A 8 1.95 5.52 -29.36
CA TYR A 8 0.66 5.87 -28.74
C TYR A 8 0.30 4.76 -27.74
N ARG A 9 0.91 4.77 -26.53
CA ARG A 9 0.37 3.98 -25.42
C ARG A 9 -0.99 4.58 -25.14
N VAL A 10 -2.03 3.82 -25.44
CA VAL A 10 -3.35 3.98 -24.83
C VAL A 10 -3.09 4.30 -23.36
N ASN A 11 -3.73 5.36 -22.87
CA ASN A 11 -3.48 5.99 -21.57
C ASN A 11 -3.88 5.03 -20.43
N ASN A 12 -3.11 3.94 -20.26
CA ASN A 12 -3.39 2.81 -19.38
C ASN A 12 -3.02 3.09 -17.91
N TRP A 13 -2.63 4.32 -17.59
CA TRP A 13 -2.31 4.73 -16.22
C TRP A 13 -3.55 4.98 -15.37
N GLU A 14 -4.70 5.28 -15.98
CA GLU A 14 -5.93 5.56 -15.23
C GLU A 14 -6.43 4.35 -14.42
N PRO A 15 -6.51 3.12 -14.96
CA PRO A 15 -6.80 1.94 -14.16
C PRO A 15 -5.77 1.69 -13.04
N ILE A 16 -4.48 1.91 -13.31
CA ILE A 16 -3.41 1.76 -12.30
C ILE A 16 -3.62 2.75 -11.16
N LEU A 17 -3.84 4.01 -11.50
CA LEU A 17 -4.11 5.09 -10.54
C LEU A 17 -5.34 4.78 -9.71
N TYR A 18 -6.43 4.31 -10.33
CA TYR A 18 -7.64 3.90 -9.62
C TYR A 18 -7.35 2.80 -8.58
N MET A 19 -6.67 1.72 -8.98
CA MET A 19 -6.35 0.63 -8.06
C MET A 19 -5.42 1.06 -6.92
N LEU A 20 -4.42 1.90 -7.21
CA LEU A 20 -3.54 2.44 -6.17
C LEU A 20 -4.30 3.36 -5.20
N HIS A 21 -5.25 4.16 -5.70
CA HIS A 21 -6.14 4.94 -4.83
C HIS A 21 -7.03 4.06 -3.95
N GLN A 22 -7.60 2.98 -4.49
CA GLN A 22 -8.40 2.05 -3.69
C GLN A 22 -7.55 1.35 -2.61
N SER A 23 -6.30 0.99 -2.94
CA SER A 23 -5.34 0.47 -1.96
C SER A 23 -5.04 1.48 -0.87
N LEU A 24 -4.75 2.74 -1.23
CA LEU A 24 -4.48 3.82 -0.28
C LEU A 24 -5.70 4.11 0.60
N TYR A 25 -6.90 4.18 0.03
CA TYR A 25 -8.12 4.39 0.81
C TYR A 25 -8.37 3.29 1.84
N ALA A 26 -8.15 2.02 1.46
CA ALA A 26 -8.26 0.92 2.41
C ALA A 26 -7.18 1.01 3.52
N GLU A 27 -5.96 1.42 3.18
CA GLU A 27 -4.90 1.71 4.16
C GLU A 27 -5.28 2.84 5.12
N GLU A 28 -5.90 3.92 4.62
CA GLU A 28 -6.39 5.03 5.45
C GLU A 28 -7.39 4.53 6.51
N MET A 29 -8.24 3.55 6.16
CA MET A 29 -9.14 2.89 7.11
C MET A 29 -8.37 2.08 8.16
N VAL A 30 -7.33 1.33 7.77
CA VAL A 30 -6.46 0.61 8.72
C VAL A 30 -5.77 1.59 9.66
N CYS A 31 -5.19 2.66 9.13
CA CYS A 31 -4.54 3.73 9.89
C CYS A 31 -5.49 4.37 10.89
N ALA A 32 -6.65 4.83 10.44
CA ALA A 32 -7.62 5.51 11.30
C ALA A 32 -8.10 4.60 12.44
N MET A 33 -8.58 3.40 12.09
CA MET A 33 -9.18 2.49 13.07
C MET A 33 -8.15 1.93 14.05
N SER A 34 -6.94 1.61 13.59
CA SER A 34 -5.91 1.09 14.49
C SER A 34 -5.29 2.17 15.37
N SER A 35 -5.18 3.41 14.88
CA SER A 35 -4.70 4.54 15.69
C SER A 35 -5.67 4.87 16.82
N GLU A 36 -6.98 4.77 16.56
CA GLU A 36 -8.03 4.99 17.56
C GLU A 36 -7.82 4.11 18.81
N LEU A 37 -7.34 2.87 18.64
CA LEU A 37 -7.11 1.95 19.75
C LEU A 37 -6.09 2.47 20.78
N PHE A 38 -5.18 3.36 20.40
CA PHE A 38 -4.26 4.00 21.34
C PHE A 38 -4.93 5.05 22.24
N HIS A 39 -6.10 5.54 21.84
CA HIS A 39 -6.86 6.54 22.58
C HIS A 39 -7.94 5.94 23.47
N ILE A 40 -8.17 4.63 23.37
CA ILE A 40 -9.13 3.89 24.19
C ILE A 40 -8.37 3.24 25.36
N PRO A 41 -8.73 3.53 26.64
CA PRO A 41 -7.99 3.05 27.80
C PRO A 41 -7.78 1.52 27.86
N GLU A 42 -8.75 0.74 27.38
CA GLU A 42 -8.74 -0.72 27.39
C GLU A 42 -7.85 -1.33 26.31
N THR A 43 -7.50 -0.58 25.26
CA THR A 43 -6.72 -1.07 24.12
C THR A 43 -5.41 -0.32 23.90
N LYS A 44 -5.14 0.73 24.69
CA LYS A 44 -3.93 1.56 24.53
C LYS A 44 -2.61 0.79 24.59
N ASP A 45 -2.60 -0.33 25.32
CA ASP A 45 -1.45 -1.23 25.51
C ASP A 45 -1.68 -2.60 24.84
N LEU A 46 -2.60 -2.69 23.88
CA LEU A 46 -2.89 -3.93 23.17
C LEU A 46 -1.64 -4.41 22.42
N LYS A 47 -1.16 -5.62 22.77
CA LYS A 47 0.01 -6.24 22.16
C LYS A 47 -0.13 -6.33 20.65
N GLY A 48 0.96 -6.08 19.92
CA GLY A 48 0.97 -6.06 18.47
C GLY A 48 0.62 -4.70 17.86
N SER A 49 -0.04 -3.79 18.60
CA SER A 49 -0.46 -2.49 18.04
C SER A 49 0.73 -1.61 17.68
N ARG A 50 1.76 -1.56 18.53
CA ARG A 50 2.97 -0.75 18.29
C ARG A 50 3.80 -1.34 17.14
N GLU A 51 4.00 -2.65 17.15
CA GLU A 51 4.74 -3.35 16.11
C GLU A 51 4.05 -3.17 14.75
N MET A 52 2.73 -3.35 14.70
CA MET A 52 1.93 -3.10 13.51
C MET A 52 2.09 -1.66 13.01
N HIS A 53 1.98 -0.66 13.89
CA HIS A 53 2.12 0.76 13.56
C HIS A 53 3.48 1.14 12.99
N ASN A 54 4.56 0.56 13.53
CA ASN A 54 5.92 0.78 13.03
C ASN A 54 6.08 0.37 11.55
N HIS A 55 5.24 -0.54 11.07
CA HIS A 55 5.22 -0.98 9.67
C HIS A 55 4.11 -0.31 8.85
N LEU A 56 3.01 0.09 9.49
CA LEU A 56 1.90 0.78 8.83
C LEU A 56 2.29 2.17 8.33
N ILE A 57 3.11 2.91 9.09
CA ILE A 57 3.62 4.23 8.69
C ILE A 57 4.45 4.16 7.38
N PRO A 58 5.49 3.32 7.27
CA PRO A 58 6.24 3.21 6.02
C PRO A 58 5.40 2.60 4.88
N ALA A 59 4.47 1.68 5.17
CA ALA A 59 3.55 1.15 4.17
C ALA A 59 2.69 2.28 3.54
N SER A 60 2.14 3.15 4.39
CA SER A 60 1.37 4.34 3.97
C SER A 60 2.21 5.31 3.14
N TYR A 61 3.43 5.62 3.57
CA TYR A 61 4.35 6.48 2.80
C TYR A 61 4.58 5.95 1.38
N HIS A 62 4.82 4.66 1.24
CA HIS A 62 5.05 4.04 -0.05
C HIS A 62 3.78 4.04 -0.92
N ARG A 63 2.60 3.77 -0.35
CA ARG A 63 1.32 3.87 -1.09
C ARG A 63 1.06 5.27 -1.60
N VAL A 64 1.24 6.30 -0.76
CA VAL A 64 1.10 7.72 -1.16
C VAL A 64 2.05 8.05 -2.32
N THR A 65 3.31 7.60 -2.22
CA THR A 65 4.32 7.86 -3.26
C THR A 65 3.99 7.14 -4.57
N ALA A 66 3.49 5.90 -4.49
CA ALA A 66 3.05 5.14 -5.67
C ALA A 66 1.85 5.83 -6.36
N VAL A 67 0.85 6.27 -5.59
CA VAL A 67 -0.31 7.04 -6.10
C VAL A 67 0.14 8.33 -6.79
N GLY A 68 1.01 9.11 -6.13
CA GLY A 68 1.55 10.34 -6.71
C GLY A 68 2.31 10.09 -8.01
N SER A 69 3.08 9.00 -8.09
CA SER A 69 3.79 8.61 -9.31
C SER A 69 2.84 8.22 -10.44
N ALA A 70 1.80 7.42 -10.15
CA ALA A 70 0.77 7.06 -11.12
C ALA A 70 0.00 8.30 -11.63
N GLN A 71 -0.29 9.25 -10.72
CA GLN A 71 -0.96 10.50 -11.06
C GLN A 71 -0.14 11.36 -12.03
N ARG A 72 1.17 11.46 -11.81
CA ARG A 72 2.12 12.15 -12.71
C ARG A 72 2.14 11.51 -14.11
N LEU A 73 2.23 10.18 -14.17
CA LEU A 73 2.20 9.43 -15.43
C LEU A 73 0.87 9.62 -16.17
N LYS A 74 -0.26 9.56 -15.46
CA LYS A 74 -1.61 9.81 -16.02
C LYS A 74 -1.75 11.22 -16.58
N ASN A 75 -1.05 12.20 -15.99
CA ASN A 75 -1.04 13.59 -16.46
C ASN A 75 -0.06 13.84 -17.62
N GLY A 76 0.62 12.80 -18.11
CA GLY A 76 1.45 12.86 -19.31
C GLY A 76 2.95 12.98 -19.06
N GLU A 77 3.41 12.93 -17.81
CA GLU A 77 4.86 12.77 -17.55
C GLU A 77 5.33 11.38 -18.03
N GLN A 78 6.52 11.31 -18.62
CA GLN A 78 7.03 10.09 -19.27
C GLN A 78 8.40 9.63 -18.76
N GLN A 79 8.92 10.26 -17.70
CA GLN A 79 10.25 9.90 -17.18
C GLN A 79 10.22 8.49 -16.59
N GLN A 80 11.14 7.63 -17.05
CA GLN A 80 11.24 6.23 -16.61
C GLN A 80 11.47 6.13 -15.09
N THR A 81 12.17 7.09 -14.50
CA THR A 81 12.41 7.18 -13.05
C THR A 81 11.11 7.30 -12.24
N ILE A 82 10.02 7.82 -12.82
CA ILE A 82 8.70 7.87 -12.17
C ILE A 82 8.11 6.45 -12.08
N VAL A 83 8.24 5.66 -13.16
CA VAL A 83 7.80 4.26 -13.18
C VAL A 83 8.60 3.43 -12.18
N GLU A 84 9.93 3.60 -12.15
CA GLU A 84 10.82 2.92 -11.20
C GLU A 84 10.51 3.28 -9.74
N THR A 85 10.25 4.56 -9.47
CA THR A 85 9.84 5.03 -8.12
C THR A 85 8.53 4.38 -7.70
N MET A 86 7.54 4.35 -8.60
CA MET A 86 6.24 3.75 -8.35
C MET A 86 6.36 2.25 -8.04
N THR A 87 7.05 1.49 -8.89
CA THR A 87 7.16 0.03 -8.72
C THR A 87 7.97 -0.35 -7.49
N THR A 88 9.01 0.42 -7.16
CA THR A 88 9.77 0.26 -5.92
C THR A 88 8.88 0.49 -4.70
N CYS A 89 8.08 1.56 -4.70
CA CYS A 89 7.17 1.83 -3.60
C CYS A 89 6.08 0.75 -3.47
N ILE A 90 5.54 0.23 -4.57
CA ILE A 90 4.59 -0.90 -4.52
C ILE A 90 5.19 -2.12 -3.83
N VAL A 91 6.44 -2.50 -4.17
CA VAL A 91 7.12 -3.64 -3.55
C VAL A 91 7.45 -3.39 -2.08
N ASN A 92 7.84 -2.17 -1.73
CA ASN A 92 8.13 -1.83 -0.35
C ASN A 92 6.86 -1.79 0.51
N ALA A 93 5.74 -1.27 0.00
CA ALA A 93 4.44 -1.34 0.68
C ALA A 93 4.03 -2.81 0.93
N GLU A 94 4.09 -3.67 -0.09
CA GLU A 94 3.79 -5.11 0.03
C GLU A 94 4.70 -5.82 1.06
N THR A 95 5.94 -5.35 1.20
CA THR A 95 6.89 -5.90 2.18
C THR A 95 6.49 -5.50 3.60
N GLN A 96 6.12 -4.24 3.82
CA GLN A 96 5.65 -3.75 5.11
C GLN A 96 4.30 -4.38 5.50
N ASP A 97 3.40 -4.59 4.53
CA ASP A 97 2.09 -5.22 4.74
C ASP A 97 2.19 -6.59 5.41
N LYS A 98 3.24 -7.37 5.12
CA LYS A 98 3.48 -8.65 5.80
C LYS A 98 3.61 -8.48 7.31
N LYS A 99 4.32 -7.43 7.74
CA LYS A 99 4.52 -7.12 9.15
C LYS A 99 3.30 -6.44 9.78
N VAL A 100 2.56 -5.65 9.02
CA VAL A 100 1.24 -5.15 9.46
C VAL A 100 0.30 -6.31 9.76
N ARG A 101 0.20 -7.31 8.87
CA ARG A 101 -0.61 -8.52 9.11
C ARG A 101 -0.16 -9.32 10.32
N GLU A 102 1.15 -9.50 10.50
CA GLU A 102 1.69 -10.17 11.69
C GLU A 102 1.25 -9.45 12.98
N GLY A 103 1.36 -8.12 13.02
CA GLY A 103 0.92 -7.32 14.16
C GLY A 103 -0.58 -7.36 14.40
N LEU A 104 -1.41 -7.27 13.35
CA LEU A 104 -2.87 -7.38 13.46
C LEU A 104 -3.31 -8.75 13.99
N LYS A 105 -2.61 -9.83 13.59
CA LYS A 105 -2.87 -11.16 14.14
C LYS A 105 -2.55 -11.23 15.63
N ILE A 106 -1.43 -10.67 16.07
CA ILE A 106 -1.07 -10.59 17.49
C ILE A 106 -2.13 -9.77 18.25
N MET A 107 -2.61 -8.66 17.67
CA MET A 107 -3.69 -7.86 18.26
C MET A 107 -4.96 -8.69 18.44
N GLU A 108 -5.40 -9.43 17.41
CA GLU A 108 -6.58 -10.28 17.48
C GLU A 108 -6.47 -11.34 18.59
N GLU A 109 -5.32 -12.01 18.68
CA GLU A 109 -5.05 -13.06 19.68
C GLU A 109 -5.01 -12.53 21.12
N ASN A 110 -4.74 -11.24 21.32
CA ASN A 110 -4.57 -10.62 22.64
C ASN A 110 -5.69 -9.63 23.01
N ALA A 111 -6.67 -9.43 22.14
CA ALA A 111 -7.76 -8.50 22.38
C ALA A 111 -8.79 -9.06 23.36
N SER A 112 -9.38 -8.16 24.15
CA SER A 112 -10.55 -8.55 24.95
C SER A 112 -11.75 -8.84 24.03
N PRO A 113 -12.71 -9.69 24.46
CA PRO A 113 -13.82 -10.13 23.62
C PRO A 113 -14.61 -9.00 22.94
N ASN A 114 -14.70 -7.84 23.59
CA ASN A 114 -15.42 -6.67 23.08
C ASN A 114 -14.76 -6.02 21.86
N TYR A 115 -13.44 -6.21 21.64
CA TYR A 115 -12.69 -5.59 20.55
C TYR A 115 -12.30 -6.55 19.43
N ILE A 116 -12.46 -7.86 19.62
CA ILE A 116 -12.13 -8.87 18.57
C ILE A 116 -12.87 -8.57 17.26
N ALA A 117 -14.16 -8.23 17.34
CA ALA A 117 -14.95 -7.90 16.15
C ALA A 117 -14.41 -6.66 15.42
N PHE A 118 -13.99 -5.64 16.17
CA PHE A 118 -13.41 -4.41 15.60
C PHE A 118 -12.07 -4.69 14.92
N ILE A 119 -11.19 -5.46 15.55
CA ILE A 119 -9.89 -5.85 14.95
C ILE A 119 -10.08 -6.67 13.68
N LYS A 120 -11.07 -7.57 13.64
CA LYS A 120 -11.43 -8.29 12.41
C LYS A 120 -11.87 -7.37 11.27
N VAL A 121 -12.50 -6.22 11.57
CA VAL A 121 -12.80 -5.22 10.54
C VAL A 121 -11.51 -4.57 10.03
N ILE A 122 -10.56 -4.24 10.92
CA ILE A 122 -9.25 -3.71 10.52
C ILE A 122 -8.51 -4.72 9.61
N ILE A 123 -8.51 -6.00 9.97
CA ILE A 123 -7.91 -7.07 9.15
C ILE A 123 -8.54 -7.12 7.75
N LYS A 124 -9.86 -7.01 7.64
CA LYS A 124 -10.55 -6.97 6.33
C LYS A 124 -10.19 -5.75 5.50
N TRP A 125 -9.91 -4.60 6.13
CA TRP A 125 -9.40 -3.43 5.42
C TRP A 125 -7.96 -3.65 4.93
N GLN A 126 -7.11 -4.25 5.76
CA GLN A 126 -5.75 -4.61 5.36
C GLN A 126 -5.75 -5.58 4.15
N GLU A 127 -6.60 -6.60 4.17
CA GLU A 127 -6.77 -7.53 3.04
C GLU A 127 -7.21 -6.81 1.75
N GLN A 128 -8.10 -5.82 1.85
CA GLN A 128 -8.51 -5.00 0.71
C GLN A 128 -7.37 -4.11 0.20
N ALA A 129 -6.62 -3.48 1.10
CA ALA A 129 -5.47 -2.64 0.73
C ALA A 129 -4.45 -3.43 -0.08
N GLU A 130 -4.11 -4.63 0.39
CA GLU A 130 -3.19 -5.54 -0.29
C GLU A 130 -3.74 -6.07 -1.61
N SER A 131 -5.03 -6.44 -1.65
CA SER A 131 -5.67 -6.93 -2.86
C SER A 131 -5.61 -5.90 -3.99
N TYR A 132 -5.95 -4.64 -3.71
CA TYR A 132 -5.86 -3.58 -4.71
C TYR A 132 -4.42 -3.25 -5.11
N LEU A 133 -3.48 -3.29 -4.17
CA LEU A 133 -2.05 -3.10 -4.46
C LEU A 133 -1.54 -4.20 -5.43
N ASN A 134 -1.93 -5.45 -5.18
CA ASN A 134 -1.57 -6.57 -6.03
C ASN A 134 -2.23 -6.49 -7.42
N GLN A 135 -3.50 -6.07 -7.50
CA GLN A 135 -4.17 -5.84 -8.78
C GLN A 135 -3.44 -4.75 -9.60
N ALA A 136 -3.03 -3.65 -8.97
CA ALA A 136 -2.22 -2.62 -9.63
C ALA A 136 -0.88 -3.19 -10.14
N LYS A 137 -0.22 -4.02 -9.33
CA LYS A 137 1.04 -4.70 -9.69
C LYS A 137 0.88 -5.64 -10.89
N GLU A 138 -0.16 -6.47 -10.93
CA GLU A 138 -0.41 -7.36 -12.07
C GLU A 138 -0.81 -6.60 -13.35
N ALA A 139 -1.56 -5.51 -13.22
CA ALA A 139 -1.89 -4.65 -14.35
C ALA A 139 -0.63 -3.95 -14.91
N LEU A 140 0.28 -3.49 -14.04
CA LEU A 140 1.58 -2.94 -14.45
C LEU A 140 2.43 -3.98 -15.19
N ARG A 141 2.48 -5.23 -14.70
CA ARG A 141 3.14 -6.33 -15.42
C ARG A 141 2.53 -6.58 -16.80
N SER A 142 1.21 -6.52 -16.90
CA SER A 142 0.49 -6.65 -18.17
C SER A 142 0.79 -5.51 -19.15
N MET A 143 1.20 -4.34 -18.64
CA MET A 143 1.71 -3.21 -19.43
C MET A 143 3.19 -3.35 -19.82
N GLY A 144 3.85 -4.46 -19.47
CA GLY A 144 5.28 -4.69 -19.71
C GLY A 144 6.21 -3.98 -18.73
N VAL A 145 5.70 -3.50 -17.59
CA VAL A 145 6.53 -2.89 -16.54
C VAL A 145 7.21 -3.99 -15.71
N SER A 146 8.53 -3.89 -15.56
CA SER A 146 9.31 -4.74 -14.67
C SER A 146 9.29 -4.22 -13.23
N PHE A 147 9.41 -5.14 -12.28
CA PHE A 147 9.50 -4.83 -10.85
C PHE A 147 10.91 -5.17 -10.34
N PRO A 148 11.44 -4.42 -9.37
CA PRO A 148 12.72 -4.74 -8.76
C PRO A 148 12.68 -6.13 -8.11
N VAL A 149 13.80 -6.86 -8.22
CA VAL A 149 13.97 -8.16 -7.59
C VAL A 149 14.42 -7.94 -6.14
N GLY A 150 13.44 -7.95 -5.23
CA GLY A 150 13.68 -7.72 -3.80
C GLY A 150 13.46 -6.27 -3.38
N SER A 151 13.01 -6.09 -2.13
CA SER A 151 12.89 -4.78 -1.50
C SER A 151 14.30 -4.29 -1.14
N GLU A 152 14.82 -3.28 -1.84
CA GLU A 152 15.79 -2.40 -1.20
C GLU A 152 15.02 -1.68 -0.10
N GLN A 153 15.14 -2.16 1.14
CA GLN A 153 14.65 -1.45 2.32
C GLN A 153 15.32 -0.08 2.32
N GLN A 154 14.61 0.92 1.79
CA GLN A 154 14.96 2.31 2.04
C GLN A 154 14.60 2.55 3.50
N ASN A 155 15.60 2.43 4.37
CA ASN A 155 15.50 2.77 5.79
C ASN A 155 15.27 4.29 5.87
N TYR A 156 14.01 4.70 5.99
CA TYR A 156 13.63 6.03 6.45
C TYR A 156 12.95 5.89 7.81
#